data_AF-A0A7K0CQ93-F1
#
_entry.id   AF-A0A7K0CQ93-F1
#
_cell.length_a   1.000
_cell.length_b   1.000
_cell.length_c   1.000
_cell.angle_alpha   90.00
_cell.angle_beta   90.00
_cell.angle_gamma   90.00
#
_symmetry.space_group_name_H-M   'P 1'
#
loop_
_entity.id
_entity.type
_entity.pdbx_description
1 polymer ?
#
loop_
_entity_poly.entity_id
_entity_poly.type
_entity_poly.pdbx_seq_one_letter_code
_entity_poly.pdbx_strand_id
1 'polypeptide(L)'
;MTRILTRVRVSTKPGTVHNALTDVTTPDGTHWRYAYDPLGRRTSKQRLSPDNSIAEETTFTWDGTLLCEQTTTGPTPHPVTLTWDHQGLTPLSQTERLLNEATQQEIDARFFAIATDLIGTPTELIDDTGTITWHTRTTLWGTTTWNRTATAYTPLRFPGQYYDPETGLHYNHHRYYDPTTARYTTPDPLGLAPAPNPTTYVHSPHTRTDSQGLAPDYPTRVKEKVLDTYDSFEQARNKALDLLGEIDPHTRVPLVGRLEAAESTYGRTVGFTTRVDGVYKQFRLDFDPEKGTHINVMVGKGASAQKWAVPWRGTEEDLIKMLKGNT
;
A
#
# COMPACT_ATOMS: atom_id res chain seq x y z
N MET A 1 -13.81 -11.15 -25.46
CA MET A 1 -14.84 -10.15 -25.76
C MET A 1 -14.45 -8.86 -25.05
N THR A 2 -13.91 -7.90 -25.78
CA THR A 2 -13.56 -6.58 -25.25
C THR A 2 -14.85 -5.83 -24.93
N ARG A 3 -15.19 -5.66 -23.64
CA ARG A 3 -16.36 -4.89 -23.23
C ARG A 3 -16.02 -3.41 -23.40
N ILE A 4 -16.44 -2.83 -24.52
CA ILE A 4 -16.27 -1.40 -24.78
C ILE A 4 -17.47 -0.70 -24.17
N LEU A 5 -17.25 0.02 -23.08
CA LEU A 5 -18.23 0.94 -22.50
C LEU A 5 -18.73 1.87 -23.59
N THR A 6 -20.05 2.02 -23.75
CA THR A 6 -20.65 2.79 -24.84
C THR A 6 -20.35 4.27 -24.70
N ARG A 7 -20.26 4.76 -23.45
CA ARG A 7 -19.89 6.13 -23.14
C ARG A 7 -19.25 6.19 -21.76
N VAL A 8 -18.09 6.83 -21.68
CA VAL A 8 -17.37 7.12 -20.44
C VAL A 8 -17.15 8.62 -20.37
N ARG A 9 -17.49 9.24 -19.24
CA ARG A 9 -17.17 10.64 -18.95
C ARG A 9 -16.20 10.71 -17.78
N VAL A 10 -15.08 11.37 -18.02
CA VAL A 10 -14.04 11.64 -17.02
C VAL A 10 -13.94 13.14 -16.82
N SER A 11 -13.88 13.61 -15.56
CA SER A 11 -13.70 15.04 -15.30
C SER A 11 -12.24 15.45 -15.45
N THR A 12 -12.00 16.55 -16.18
CA THR A 12 -10.69 17.20 -16.34
C THR A 12 -10.71 18.68 -15.91
N LYS A 13 -11.82 19.15 -15.32
CA LYS A 13 -12.02 20.57 -14.99
C LYS A 13 -11.24 20.97 -13.72
N PRO A 14 -10.63 22.18 -13.70
CA PRO A 14 -10.06 22.76 -12.48
C PRO A 14 -11.14 22.88 -11.39
N GLY A 15 -10.86 22.39 -10.17
CA GLY A 15 -11.80 22.39 -9.05
C GLY A 15 -12.72 21.17 -8.95
N THR A 16 -12.58 20.19 -9.84
CA THR A 16 -13.12 18.83 -9.67
C THR A 16 -11.97 17.83 -9.58
N VAL A 17 -12.24 16.64 -9.01
CA VAL A 17 -11.27 15.55 -8.96
C VAL A 17 -10.85 15.18 -10.38
N HIS A 18 -9.59 15.48 -10.73
CA HIS A 18 -9.04 15.17 -12.04
C HIS A 18 -9.01 13.65 -12.27
N ASN A 19 -9.36 13.21 -13.47
CA ASN A 19 -9.38 11.80 -13.89
C ASN A 19 -10.43 10.91 -13.18
N ALA A 20 -11.41 11.48 -12.50
CA ALA A 20 -12.52 10.72 -11.92
C ALA A 20 -13.58 10.36 -12.98
N LEU A 21 -13.97 9.08 -13.03
CA LEU A 21 -15.09 8.59 -13.84
C LEU A 21 -16.39 9.12 -13.23
N THR A 22 -17.14 9.97 -13.93
CA THR A 22 -18.40 10.56 -13.41
C THR A 22 -19.63 9.83 -13.91
N ASP A 23 -19.57 9.25 -15.11
CA ASP A 23 -20.69 8.57 -15.73
C ASP A 23 -20.21 7.44 -16.65
N VAL A 24 -20.98 6.35 -16.68
CA VAL A 24 -20.79 5.26 -17.64
C VAL A 24 -22.13 4.74 -18.16
N THR A 25 -22.22 4.54 -19.47
CA THR A 25 -23.29 3.74 -20.09
C THR A 25 -22.71 2.42 -20.52
N THR A 26 -23.19 1.35 -19.92
CA THR A 26 -22.77 -0.02 -20.23
C THR A 26 -23.38 -0.49 -21.57
N PRO A 27 -22.87 -1.57 -22.20
CA PRO A 27 -23.36 -2.03 -23.51
C PRO A 27 -24.84 -2.40 -23.56
N ASP A 28 -25.44 -2.78 -22.43
CA ASP A 28 -26.87 -3.09 -22.33
C ASP A 28 -27.76 -1.85 -22.19
N GLY A 29 -27.17 -0.65 -22.17
CA GLY A 29 -27.86 0.62 -22.02
C GLY A 29 -28.01 1.12 -20.59
N THR A 30 -27.57 0.34 -19.59
CA THR A 30 -27.64 0.76 -18.18
C THR A 30 -26.71 1.95 -17.93
N HIS A 31 -27.24 3.01 -17.33
CA HIS A 31 -26.51 4.23 -16.98
C HIS A 31 -26.16 4.26 -15.50
N TRP A 32 -24.88 4.51 -15.22
CA TRP A 32 -24.35 4.71 -13.89
C TRP A 32 -23.73 6.11 -13.74
N ARG A 33 -23.87 6.68 -12.55
CA ARG A 33 -23.26 7.94 -12.13
C ARG A 33 -22.43 7.73 -10.86
N TYR A 34 -21.34 8.48 -10.74
CA TYR A 34 -20.44 8.43 -9.58
C TYR A 34 -20.24 9.83 -9.00
N ALA A 35 -20.15 9.91 -7.67
CA ALA A 35 -19.85 11.13 -6.93
C ALA A 35 -18.57 10.97 -6.11
N TYR A 36 -17.85 12.08 -5.91
CA TYR A 36 -16.58 12.13 -5.20
C TYR A 36 -16.55 13.33 -4.28
N ASP A 37 -15.79 13.21 -3.19
CA ASP A 37 -15.45 14.35 -2.35
C ASP A 37 -14.27 15.16 -2.93
N PRO A 38 -13.94 16.34 -2.36
CA PRO A 38 -12.82 17.16 -2.84
C PRO A 38 -11.43 16.51 -2.76
N LEU A 39 -11.27 15.43 -1.98
CA LEU A 39 -10.01 14.70 -1.85
C LEU A 39 -9.86 13.60 -2.91
N GLY A 40 -10.90 13.33 -3.69
CA GLY A 40 -10.90 12.30 -4.72
C GLY A 40 -11.54 10.98 -4.30
N ARG A 41 -12.07 10.88 -3.08
CA ARG A 41 -12.68 9.65 -2.58
C ARG A 41 -14.10 9.54 -3.11
N ARG A 42 -14.43 8.40 -3.71
CA ARG A 42 -15.78 8.10 -4.18
C ARG A 42 -16.75 8.08 -3.00
N THR A 43 -17.78 8.91 -3.03
CA THR A 43 -18.81 9.00 -2.00
C THR A 43 -20.06 8.22 -2.35
N SER A 44 -20.38 8.09 -3.65
CA SER A 44 -21.46 7.21 -4.10
C SER A 44 -21.29 6.71 -5.53
N LYS A 45 -22.01 5.63 -5.84
CA LYS A 45 -22.37 5.22 -7.21
C LYS A 45 -23.86 4.94 -7.31
N GLN A 46 -24.46 5.32 -8.43
CA GLN A 46 -25.90 5.25 -8.65
C GLN A 46 -26.18 4.61 -9.99
N ARG A 47 -27.03 3.58 -10.02
CA ARG A 47 -27.64 3.07 -11.25
C ARG A 47 -28.94 3.81 -11.49
N LEU A 48 -29.09 4.37 -12.69
CA LEU A 48 -30.25 5.17 -13.04
C LEU A 48 -31.26 4.35 -13.84
N SER A 49 -32.54 4.55 -13.54
CA SER A 49 -33.67 4.13 -14.37
C SER A 49 -33.73 4.97 -15.67
N PRO A 50 -34.48 4.53 -16.70
CA PRO A 50 -34.65 5.29 -17.94
C PRO A 50 -35.21 6.71 -17.76
N ASP A 51 -35.94 6.97 -16.68
CA ASP A 51 -36.48 8.28 -16.29
C ASP A 51 -35.49 9.15 -15.48
N ASN A 52 -34.25 8.68 -15.31
CA ASN A 52 -33.18 9.25 -14.47
C ASN A 52 -33.44 9.21 -12.96
N SER A 53 -34.45 8.49 -12.48
CA SER A 53 -34.57 8.18 -11.05
C SER A 53 -33.48 7.19 -10.62
N ILE A 54 -33.11 7.23 -9.33
CA ILE A 54 -32.11 6.31 -8.76
C ILE A 54 -32.79 4.95 -8.55
N ALA A 55 -32.35 3.94 -9.31
CA ALA A 55 -32.80 2.57 -9.17
C ALA A 55 -32.03 1.81 -8.07
N GLU A 56 -30.77 2.19 -7.88
CA GLU A 56 -29.86 1.59 -6.91
C GLU A 56 -28.78 2.62 -6.58
N GLU A 57 -28.42 2.69 -5.30
CA GLU A 57 -27.35 3.54 -4.81
C GLU A 57 -26.44 2.76 -3.87
N THR A 58 -25.14 2.89 -4.06
CA THR A 58 -24.12 2.50 -3.08
C THR A 58 -23.43 3.76 -2.58
N THR A 59 -23.48 4.01 -1.28
CA THR A 59 -22.70 5.06 -0.59
C THR A 59 -21.45 4.46 0.05
N PHE A 60 -20.39 5.26 0.17
CA PHE A 60 -19.09 4.82 0.66
C PHE A 60 -18.59 5.69 1.80
N THR A 61 -18.01 5.06 2.83
CA THR A 61 -17.40 5.72 3.99
C THR A 61 -15.92 5.36 4.08
N TRP A 62 -15.09 6.35 4.39
CA TRP A 62 -13.64 6.26 4.37
C TRP A 62 -13.02 6.67 5.71
N ASP A 63 -12.01 5.93 6.16
CA ASP A 63 -11.07 6.35 7.21
C ASP A 63 -9.74 6.77 6.56
N GLY A 64 -9.46 8.08 6.57
CA GLY A 64 -8.36 8.64 5.77
C GLY A 64 -8.56 8.31 4.28
N THR A 65 -7.67 7.46 3.73
CA THR A 65 -7.72 6.96 2.35
C THR A 65 -8.14 5.49 2.24
N LEU A 66 -8.47 4.83 3.37
CA LEU A 66 -8.96 3.46 3.39
C LEU A 66 -10.49 3.45 3.29
N LEU A 67 -11.01 2.58 2.41
CA LEU A 67 -12.45 2.34 2.32
C LEU A 67 -12.85 1.43 3.48
N CYS A 68 -13.74 1.92 4.35
CA CYS A 68 -14.12 1.19 5.56
C CYS A 68 -15.55 0.66 5.50
N GLU A 69 -16.42 1.27 4.69
CA GLU A 69 -17.81 0.82 4.61
C GLU A 69 -18.44 1.16 3.26
N GLN A 70 -19.39 0.32 2.84
CA GLN A 70 -20.38 0.68 1.85
C GLN A 70 -21.78 0.35 2.35
N THR A 71 -22.79 1.11 1.91
CA THR A 71 -24.20 0.75 2.07
C THR A 71 -24.89 0.79 0.71
N THR A 72 -25.56 -0.29 0.33
CA THR A 72 -26.30 -0.40 -0.94
C THR A 72 -27.81 -0.47 -0.69
N THR A 73 -28.57 0.38 -1.38
CA THR A 73 -30.03 0.46 -1.33
C THR A 73 -30.61 0.31 -2.74
N GLY A 74 -31.78 -0.35 -2.87
CA GLY A 74 -32.53 -0.46 -4.13
C GLY A 74 -32.61 -1.85 -4.76
N PRO A 75 -31.52 -2.63 -4.92
CA PRO A 75 -31.59 -3.93 -5.61
C PRO A 75 -32.20 -5.03 -4.74
N THR A 76 -32.21 -4.83 -3.42
CA THR A 76 -32.74 -5.75 -2.41
C THR A 76 -33.83 -5.07 -1.58
N PRO A 77 -34.75 -5.84 -0.94
CA PRO A 77 -35.80 -5.27 -0.10
C PRO A 77 -35.28 -4.48 1.12
N HIS A 78 -34.04 -4.73 1.53
CA HIS A 78 -33.37 -4.10 2.65
C HIS A 78 -32.03 -3.54 2.20
N PRO A 79 -31.64 -2.34 2.66
CA PRO A 79 -30.27 -1.88 2.49
C PRO A 79 -29.27 -2.87 3.10
N VAL A 80 -28.16 -3.07 2.39
CA VAL A 80 -27.07 -3.94 2.82
C VAL A 80 -25.83 -3.11 3.07
N THR A 81 -25.31 -3.16 4.29
CA THR A 81 -24.07 -2.49 4.69
C THR A 81 -22.94 -3.50 4.82
N LEU A 82 -21.83 -3.29 4.13
CA LEU A 82 -20.58 -4.03 4.37
C LEU A 82 -19.57 -3.09 5.03
N THR A 83 -19.04 -3.49 6.18
CA THR A 83 -17.93 -2.80 6.86
C THR A 83 -16.68 -3.68 6.82
N TRP A 84 -15.52 -3.07 6.66
CA TRP A 84 -14.22 -3.74 6.63
C TRP A 84 -13.25 -3.15 7.64
N ASP A 85 -12.74 -3.98 8.54
CA ASP A 85 -11.64 -3.60 9.43
C ASP A 85 -10.31 -3.98 8.80
N HIS A 86 -9.30 -3.13 8.98
CA HIS A 86 -8.01 -3.27 8.33
C HIS A 86 -6.85 -3.21 9.32
N GLN A 87 -5.78 -3.97 9.04
CA GLN A 87 -4.44 -3.74 9.57
C GLN A 87 -3.57 -3.12 8.48
N GLY A 88 -3.39 -1.81 8.54
CA GLY A 88 -2.75 -1.07 7.44
C GLY A 88 -3.57 -1.22 6.16
N LEU A 89 -2.98 -1.80 5.12
CA LEU A 89 -3.64 -2.05 3.84
C LEU A 89 -4.30 -3.44 3.75
N THR A 90 -4.13 -4.29 4.77
CA THR A 90 -4.64 -5.67 4.76
C THR A 90 -6.01 -5.73 5.45
N PRO A 91 -7.09 -6.10 4.74
CA PRO A 91 -8.40 -6.29 5.37
C PRO A 91 -8.39 -7.55 6.24
N LEU A 92 -8.99 -7.46 7.43
CA LEU A 92 -9.02 -8.52 8.43
C LEU A 92 -10.40 -9.17 8.56
N SER A 93 -11.45 -8.34 8.54
CA SER A 93 -12.83 -8.77 8.74
C SER A 93 -13.78 -8.02 7.84
N GLN A 94 -14.89 -8.68 7.51
CA GLN A 94 -16.07 -8.07 6.90
C GLN A 94 -17.27 -8.30 7.80
N THR A 95 -18.06 -7.27 8.06
CA THR A 95 -19.39 -7.40 8.65
C THR A 95 -20.42 -7.03 7.60
N GLU A 96 -21.37 -7.92 7.32
CA GLU A 96 -22.53 -7.69 6.47
C GLU A 96 -23.74 -7.44 7.38
N ARG A 97 -24.41 -6.29 7.22
CA ARG A 97 -25.62 -5.92 7.97
C ARG A 97 -26.76 -5.66 7.02
N LEU A 98 -27.92 -6.25 7.32
CA LEU A 98 -29.18 -5.87 6.70
C LEU A 98 -29.82 -4.79 7.57
N LEU A 99 -30.30 -3.71 6.95
CA LEU A 99 -30.94 -2.60 7.65
C LEU A 99 -32.43 -2.49 7.30
N ASN A 100 -33.23 -1.97 8.23
CA ASN A 100 -34.56 -1.49 7.91
C ASN A 100 -34.45 -0.09 7.29
N GLU A 101 -34.99 0.09 6.08
CA GLU A 101 -34.86 1.36 5.36
C GLU A 101 -35.52 2.55 6.09
N ALA A 102 -36.66 2.33 6.74
CA ALA A 102 -37.42 3.40 7.40
C ALA A 102 -36.80 3.85 8.74
N THR A 103 -36.18 2.94 9.48
CA THR A 103 -35.64 3.22 10.83
C THR A 103 -34.11 3.21 10.90
N GLN A 104 -33.44 2.73 9.85
CA GLN A 104 -32.00 2.45 9.79
C GLN A 104 -31.51 1.47 10.87
N GLN A 105 -32.43 0.75 11.52
CA GLN A 105 -32.08 -0.26 12.51
C GLN A 105 -31.55 -1.51 11.83
N GLU A 106 -30.53 -2.12 12.41
CA GLU A 106 -30.02 -3.42 12.02
C GLU A 106 -31.08 -4.51 12.26
N ILE A 107 -31.36 -5.30 11.23
CA ILE A 107 -32.31 -6.41 11.28
C ILE A 107 -31.61 -7.78 11.28
N ASP A 108 -30.41 -7.85 10.70
CA ASP A 108 -29.56 -9.05 10.70
C ASP A 108 -28.10 -8.65 10.51
N ALA A 109 -27.17 -9.46 11.01
CA ALA A 109 -25.74 -9.26 10.83
C ALA A 109 -24.97 -10.58 10.73
N ARG A 110 -24.00 -10.59 9.80
CA ARG A 110 -23.08 -11.70 9.58
C ARG A 110 -21.66 -11.20 9.64
N PHE A 111 -20.81 -11.94 10.36
CA PHE A 111 -19.39 -11.67 10.47
C PHE A 111 -18.59 -12.64 9.60
N PHE A 112 -17.51 -12.13 9.00
CA PHE A 112 -16.54 -12.93 8.27
C PHE A 112 -15.11 -12.53 8.61
N ALA A 113 -14.26 -13.51 8.86
CA ALA A 113 -12.81 -13.31 8.78
C ALA A 113 -12.37 -13.32 7.31
N ILE A 114 -11.43 -12.44 6.95
CA ILE A 114 -10.88 -12.34 5.60
C ILE A 114 -9.49 -12.98 5.59
N ALA A 115 -9.33 -14.05 4.82
CA ALA A 115 -8.00 -14.54 4.47
C ALA A 115 -7.47 -13.76 3.27
N THR A 116 -6.17 -13.48 3.26
CA THR A 116 -5.51 -12.71 2.19
C THR A 116 -4.27 -13.40 1.63
N ASP A 117 -3.84 -12.97 0.44
CA ASP A 117 -2.52 -13.31 -0.10
C ASP A 117 -1.39 -12.47 0.53
N LEU A 118 -0.16 -12.65 0.04
CA LEU A 118 1.04 -11.99 0.60
C LEU A 118 1.01 -10.46 0.57
N ILE A 119 0.19 -9.85 -0.28
CA ILE A 119 0.10 -8.39 -0.38
C ILE A 119 -1.17 -7.86 0.28
N GLY A 120 -2.07 -8.71 0.77
CA GLY A 120 -3.32 -8.32 1.40
C GLY A 120 -4.54 -8.37 0.47
N THR A 121 -4.45 -9.03 -0.69
CA THR A 121 -5.62 -9.28 -1.55
C THR A 121 -6.53 -10.31 -0.89
N PRO A 122 -7.83 -10.05 -0.69
CA PRO A 122 -8.77 -11.04 -0.18
C PRO A 122 -8.82 -12.28 -1.05
N THR A 123 -8.61 -13.45 -0.44
CA THR A 123 -8.72 -14.76 -1.08
C THR A 123 -9.96 -15.51 -0.64
N GLU A 124 -10.36 -15.36 0.63
CA GLU A 124 -11.47 -16.11 1.24
C GLU A 124 -12.24 -15.27 2.25
N LEU A 125 -13.55 -15.53 2.36
CA LEU A 125 -14.39 -15.12 3.49
C LEU A 125 -14.79 -16.36 4.28
N ILE A 126 -14.52 -16.34 5.58
CA ILE A 126 -14.75 -17.45 6.50
C ILE A 126 -15.78 -16.97 7.53
N ASP A 127 -16.90 -17.67 7.65
CA ASP A 127 -17.93 -17.31 8.64
C ASP A 127 -17.54 -17.71 10.08
N ASP A 128 -18.40 -17.39 11.03
CA ASP A 128 -18.22 -17.66 12.46
C ASP A 128 -18.16 -19.16 12.81
N THR A 129 -18.61 -20.04 11.91
CA THR A 129 -18.49 -21.50 12.06
C THR A 129 -17.17 -22.04 11.52
N GLY A 130 -16.37 -21.21 10.85
CA GLY A 130 -15.15 -21.62 10.15
C GLY A 130 -15.39 -22.11 8.72
N THR A 131 -16.60 -21.90 8.17
CA THR A 131 -16.93 -22.32 6.81
C THR A 131 -16.52 -21.25 5.80
N ILE A 132 -15.88 -21.68 4.71
CA ILE A 132 -15.53 -20.79 3.58
C ILE A 132 -16.81 -20.47 2.80
N THR A 133 -17.31 -19.25 2.95
CA THR A 133 -18.54 -18.76 2.31
C THR A 133 -18.28 -18.06 0.98
N TRP A 134 -17.04 -17.65 0.74
CA TRP A 134 -16.56 -17.11 -0.53
C TRP A 134 -15.08 -17.44 -0.70
N HIS A 135 -14.69 -17.90 -1.88
CA HIS A 135 -13.30 -18.13 -2.26
C HIS A 135 -13.08 -17.66 -3.69
N THR A 136 -12.03 -16.87 -3.91
CA THR A 136 -11.69 -16.33 -5.22
C THR A 136 -10.49 -17.03 -5.85
N ARG A 137 -10.55 -17.17 -7.17
CA ARG A 137 -9.43 -17.49 -8.04
C ARG A 137 -9.12 -16.26 -8.86
N THR A 138 -7.90 -15.75 -8.70
CA THR A 138 -7.41 -14.57 -9.39
C THR A 138 -6.37 -14.94 -10.43
N THR A 139 -6.40 -14.25 -11.57
CA THR A 139 -5.26 -14.21 -12.50
C THR A 139 -4.13 -13.38 -11.90
N LEU A 140 -2.93 -13.44 -12.48
CA LEU A 140 -1.78 -12.64 -12.04
C LEU A 140 -2.10 -11.13 -11.95
N TRP A 141 -3.01 -10.63 -12.79
CA TRP A 141 -3.36 -9.22 -12.91
C TRP A 141 -4.73 -8.88 -12.32
N GLY A 142 -5.25 -9.71 -11.41
CA GLY A 142 -6.41 -9.34 -10.61
C GLY A 142 -7.77 -9.60 -11.24
N THR A 143 -7.85 -10.23 -12.43
CA THR A 143 -9.14 -10.73 -12.94
C THR A 143 -9.59 -11.88 -12.04
N THR A 144 -10.74 -11.74 -11.38
CA THR A 144 -11.23 -12.71 -10.40
C THR A 144 -12.45 -13.51 -10.88
N THR A 145 -12.55 -14.74 -10.40
CA THR A 145 -13.75 -15.59 -10.42
C THR A 145 -13.91 -16.19 -9.04
N TRP A 146 -15.13 -16.51 -8.60
CA TRP A 146 -15.36 -17.10 -7.28
C TRP A 146 -16.17 -18.40 -7.36
N ASN A 147 -16.21 -19.14 -6.26
CA ASN A 147 -16.93 -20.40 -6.17
C ASN A 147 -18.44 -20.23 -6.43
N ARG A 148 -19.03 -21.15 -7.20
CA ARG A 148 -20.46 -21.11 -7.55
C ARG A 148 -21.40 -21.22 -6.35
N THR A 149 -20.92 -21.78 -5.26
CA THR A 149 -21.65 -21.99 -4.00
C THR A 149 -21.46 -20.83 -3.02
N ALA A 150 -20.91 -19.69 -3.46
CA ALA A 150 -20.67 -18.57 -2.58
C ALA A 150 -21.97 -18.03 -1.98
N THR A 151 -21.99 -17.82 -0.67
CA THR A 151 -23.11 -17.26 0.10
C THR A 151 -22.78 -15.90 0.71
N ALA A 152 -21.61 -15.38 0.39
CA ALA A 152 -21.12 -14.05 0.75
C ALA A 152 -20.29 -13.49 -0.42
N TYR A 153 -19.95 -12.20 -0.35
CA TYR A 153 -19.17 -11.53 -1.37
C TYR A 153 -18.36 -10.36 -0.78
N THR A 154 -17.18 -10.10 -1.35
CA THR A 154 -16.42 -8.87 -1.07
C THR A 154 -16.01 -8.17 -2.37
N PRO A 155 -16.21 -6.84 -2.48
CA PRO A 155 -15.80 -6.05 -3.63
C PRO A 155 -14.31 -5.68 -3.60
N LEU A 156 -13.62 -5.90 -2.47
CA LEU A 156 -12.19 -5.58 -2.33
C LEU A 156 -11.33 -6.43 -3.28
N ARG A 157 -10.28 -5.83 -3.86
CA ARG A 157 -9.34 -6.48 -4.80
C ARG A 157 -7.91 -6.31 -4.27
N PHE A 158 -6.93 -6.03 -5.14
CA PHE A 158 -5.60 -5.63 -4.64
C PHE A 158 -5.75 -4.47 -3.64
N PRO A 159 -4.82 -4.30 -2.70
CA PRO A 159 -4.95 -3.23 -1.71
C PRO A 159 -5.23 -1.86 -2.33
N GLY A 160 -6.20 -1.16 -1.76
CA GLY A 160 -6.72 0.12 -2.28
C GLY A 160 -7.78 0.00 -3.39
N GLN A 161 -8.00 -1.19 -3.93
CA GLN A 161 -8.89 -1.40 -5.08
C GLN A 161 -10.28 -1.91 -4.69
N TYR A 162 -11.29 -1.33 -5.32
CA TYR A 162 -12.69 -1.73 -5.26
C TYR A 162 -13.19 -2.16 -6.64
N TYR A 163 -13.80 -3.34 -6.75
CA TYR A 163 -14.36 -3.84 -8.01
C TYR A 163 -15.75 -3.26 -8.31
N ASP A 164 -15.89 -2.67 -9.49
CA ASP A 164 -17.17 -2.22 -10.04
C ASP A 164 -17.70 -3.24 -11.06
N PRO A 165 -18.69 -4.08 -10.70
CA PRO A 165 -19.20 -5.12 -11.60
C PRO A 165 -19.75 -4.59 -12.92
N GLU A 166 -20.29 -3.37 -12.90
CA GLU A 166 -20.89 -2.73 -14.05
C GLU A 166 -19.89 -2.37 -15.15
N THR A 167 -18.63 -2.07 -14.78
CA THR A 167 -17.57 -1.74 -15.74
C THR A 167 -16.56 -2.87 -15.89
N GLY A 168 -16.41 -3.73 -14.88
CA GLY A 168 -15.30 -4.66 -14.74
C GLY A 168 -13.99 -4.00 -14.32
N LEU A 169 -13.99 -2.69 -14.06
CA LEU A 169 -12.83 -1.94 -13.61
C LEU A 169 -12.70 -2.00 -12.09
N HIS A 170 -11.48 -1.77 -11.63
CA HIS A 170 -11.14 -1.63 -10.24
C HIS A 170 -10.93 -0.14 -9.96
N TYR A 171 -11.83 0.48 -9.21
CA TYR A 171 -11.63 1.82 -8.68
C TYR A 171 -10.46 1.79 -7.69
N ASN A 172 -9.40 2.55 -7.97
CA ASN A 172 -8.18 2.63 -7.17
C ASN A 172 -7.88 4.10 -6.84
N HIS A 173 -8.78 4.70 -6.07
CA HIS A 173 -8.77 6.10 -5.62
C HIS A 173 -8.56 7.12 -6.75
N HIS A 174 -7.31 7.41 -7.11
CA HIS A 174 -6.98 8.39 -8.15
C HIS A 174 -7.05 7.84 -9.59
N ARG A 175 -7.13 6.52 -9.77
CA ARG A 175 -7.17 5.88 -11.10
C ARG A 175 -8.12 4.69 -11.15
N TYR A 176 -8.47 4.28 -12.37
CA TYR A 176 -9.19 3.03 -12.63
C TYR A 176 -8.23 2.01 -13.22
N TYR A 177 -8.15 0.85 -12.58
CA TYR A 177 -7.34 -0.27 -13.03
C TYR A 177 -8.22 -1.25 -13.82
N ASP A 178 -7.75 -1.64 -15.00
CA ASP A 178 -8.35 -2.69 -15.82
C ASP A 178 -7.53 -3.98 -15.64
N PRO A 179 -8.06 -4.99 -14.92
CA PRO A 179 -7.35 -6.25 -14.70
C PRO A 179 -7.21 -7.11 -15.96
N THR A 180 -7.95 -6.79 -17.03
CA THR A 180 -7.89 -7.53 -18.31
C THR A 180 -6.74 -7.07 -19.18
N THR A 181 -6.37 -5.79 -19.10
CA THR A 181 -5.22 -5.19 -19.79
C THR A 181 -4.02 -4.97 -18.89
N ALA A 182 -4.17 -5.24 -17.59
CA ALA A 182 -3.16 -5.07 -16.54
C ALA A 182 -2.64 -3.63 -16.39
N ARG A 183 -3.51 -2.64 -16.63
CA ARG A 183 -3.12 -1.23 -16.75
C ARG A 183 -4.13 -0.30 -16.11
N TYR A 184 -3.68 0.91 -15.78
CA TYR A 184 -4.57 2.02 -15.51
C TYR A 184 -5.16 2.58 -16.81
N THR A 185 -6.43 3.00 -16.76
CA THR A 185 -7.13 3.58 -17.90
C THR A 185 -6.73 5.02 -18.19
N THR A 186 -6.03 5.68 -17.26
CA THR A 186 -5.52 7.05 -17.40
C THR A 186 -4.04 7.13 -17.02
N PRO A 187 -3.27 8.07 -17.61
CA PRO A 187 -1.91 8.35 -17.17
C PRO A 187 -1.83 8.80 -15.70
N ASP A 188 -0.65 8.63 -15.10
CA ASP A 188 -0.36 9.09 -13.75
C ASP A 188 -0.60 10.61 -13.55
N PRO A 189 -1.43 11.02 -12.56
CA PRO A 189 -1.70 12.42 -12.31
C PRO A 189 -0.52 13.18 -11.68
N LEU A 190 0.45 12.50 -11.03
CA LEU A 190 1.66 13.15 -10.50
C LEU A 190 2.64 13.58 -11.60
N GLY A 191 2.33 13.27 -12.86
CA GLY A 191 3.11 13.64 -14.01
C GLY A 191 4.21 12.64 -14.36
N LEU A 192 4.98 12.98 -15.39
CA LEU A 192 6.05 12.15 -15.93
C LEU A 192 7.32 12.28 -15.08
N ALA A 193 7.32 11.73 -13.86
CA ALA A 193 8.57 11.14 -13.38
C ALA A 193 8.95 10.01 -14.39
N PRO A 194 10.24 9.72 -14.65
CA PRO A 194 10.67 8.81 -15.71
C PRO A 194 10.35 7.34 -15.39
N ALA A 195 9.08 7.00 -15.18
CA ALA A 195 8.57 5.66 -15.31
C ALA A 195 8.42 5.38 -16.81
N PRO A 196 8.97 4.28 -17.34
CA PRO A 196 8.91 3.95 -18.77
C PRO A 196 7.49 3.84 -19.34
N ASN A 197 6.47 3.74 -18.48
CA ASN A 197 5.07 3.67 -18.88
C ASN A 197 4.14 4.35 -17.86
N PRO A 198 3.44 5.43 -18.23
CA PRO A 198 2.61 6.22 -17.32
C PRO A 198 1.25 5.57 -16.96
N THR A 199 0.95 4.41 -17.55
CA THR A 199 -0.31 3.66 -17.34
C THR A 199 -0.10 2.30 -16.68
N THR A 200 1.14 1.97 -16.29
CA THR A 200 1.44 0.71 -15.62
C THR A 200 0.95 0.72 -14.18
N TYR A 201 0.50 -0.44 -13.69
CA TYR A 201 0.28 -0.69 -12.26
C TYR A 201 1.61 -0.83 -11.51
N VAL A 202 1.99 -2.05 -11.13
CA VAL A 202 3.33 -2.37 -10.61
C VAL A 202 4.01 -3.39 -11.51
N HIS A 203 5.35 -3.46 -11.43
CA HIS A 203 6.10 -4.48 -12.17
C HIS A 203 5.78 -5.92 -11.74
N SER A 204 5.32 -6.10 -10.49
CA SER A 204 5.22 -7.41 -9.86
C SER A 204 4.08 -7.42 -8.82
N PRO A 205 2.83 -7.74 -9.24
CA PRO A 205 1.64 -7.59 -8.41
C PRO A 205 1.52 -8.64 -7.29
N HIS A 206 2.41 -9.62 -7.24
CA HIS A 206 2.46 -10.61 -6.15
C HIS A 206 3.33 -10.14 -4.97
N THR A 207 4.08 -9.05 -5.13
CA THR A 207 5.06 -8.54 -4.14
C THR A 207 5.00 -7.04 -3.94
N ARG A 208 4.21 -6.33 -4.74
CA ARG A 208 4.05 -4.88 -4.68
C ARG A 208 2.61 -4.52 -4.97
N THR A 209 2.20 -3.37 -4.45
CA THR A 209 0.87 -2.80 -4.63
C THR A 209 1.01 -1.33 -5.00
N ASP A 210 -0.09 -0.66 -5.34
CA ASP A 210 -0.19 0.80 -5.47
C ASP A 210 -1.56 1.17 -4.93
N SER A 211 -1.64 1.36 -3.61
CA SER A 211 -2.88 1.48 -2.85
C SER A 211 -3.66 2.77 -3.08
N GLN A 212 -3.02 3.76 -3.71
CA GLN A 212 -3.64 5.06 -4.00
C GLN A 212 -3.82 5.29 -5.49
N GLY A 213 -3.29 4.41 -6.35
CA GLY A 213 -3.27 4.68 -7.77
C GLY A 213 -2.37 5.87 -8.12
N LEU A 214 -1.22 6.02 -7.46
CA LEU A 214 -0.26 7.11 -7.71
C LEU A 214 1.19 6.61 -7.83
N ALA A 215 1.57 5.62 -7.03
CA ALA A 215 2.92 5.07 -7.05
C ALA A 215 2.93 3.70 -6.36
N PRO A 216 3.84 2.79 -6.73
CA PRO A 216 3.99 1.54 -6.00
C PRO A 216 4.17 1.81 -4.51
N ASP A 217 3.40 1.12 -3.68
CA ASP A 217 3.65 0.95 -2.26
C ASP A 217 4.96 0.19 -2.16
N TYR A 218 6.05 0.94 -2.00
CA TYR A 218 7.28 0.32 -1.60
C TYR A 218 7.01 -0.22 -0.19
N PRO A 219 7.24 -1.53 0.06
CA PRO A 219 7.34 -1.98 1.44
C PRO A 219 8.34 -1.00 2.05
N THR A 220 7.94 -0.32 3.12
CA THR A 220 8.78 0.65 3.80
C THR A 220 10.15 -0.01 3.90
N ARG A 221 11.11 0.43 3.06
CA ARG A 221 12.52 0.08 3.24
C ARG A 221 12.69 0.33 4.70
N VAL A 222 12.97 -0.70 5.52
CA VAL A 222 13.03 -0.59 6.98
C VAL A 222 13.63 0.76 7.27
N LYS A 223 12.77 1.72 7.68
CA LYS A 223 13.19 3.12 7.76
C LYS A 223 14.30 3.04 8.78
N GLU A 224 15.51 3.32 8.34
CA GLU A 224 16.64 3.41 9.23
C GLU A 224 16.19 4.23 10.43
N LYS A 225 16.18 3.60 11.60
CA LYS A 225 15.71 4.28 12.80
C LYS A 225 16.82 5.21 13.23
N VAL A 226 16.67 6.50 12.92
CA VAL A 226 17.57 7.54 13.41
C VAL A 226 17.29 7.73 14.91
N LEU A 227 18.30 7.51 15.74
CA LEU A 227 18.22 7.75 17.17
C LEU A 227 18.49 9.22 17.51
N ASP A 228 18.22 9.61 18.75
CA ASP A 228 18.60 10.91 19.27
C ASP A 228 20.12 11.09 19.21
N THR A 229 20.55 12.33 18.97
CA THR A 229 21.97 12.69 18.86
C THR A 229 22.67 12.61 20.20
N TYR A 230 23.70 11.77 20.28
CA TYR A 230 24.57 11.64 21.44
C TYR A 230 25.59 12.78 21.53
N ASP A 231 26.09 13.08 22.73
CA ASP A 231 27.04 14.17 22.93
C ASP A 231 28.45 13.84 22.44
N SER A 232 28.78 12.55 22.28
CA SER A 232 30.10 12.11 21.83
C SER A 232 30.07 10.83 21.01
N PHE A 233 31.13 10.62 20.22
CA PHE A 233 31.36 9.38 19.48
C PHE A 233 31.34 8.14 20.38
N GLU A 234 31.93 8.23 21.57
CA GLU A 234 32.02 7.09 22.49
C GLU A 234 30.64 6.60 22.97
N GLN A 235 29.73 7.54 23.25
CA GLN A 235 28.35 7.23 23.59
C GLN A 235 27.61 6.58 22.42
N ALA A 236 27.71 7.17 21.23
CA ALA A 236 27.12 6.63 20.01
C ALA A 236 27.69 5.22 19.69
N ARG A 237 29.00 5.02 19.85
CA ARG A 237 29.67 3.72 19.62
C ARG A 237 29.14 2.67 20.57
N ASN A 238 29.04 2.97 21.86
CA ASN A 238 28.52 2.02 22.84
C ASN A 238 27.07 1.64 22.52
N LYS A 239 26.24 2.61 22.11
CA LYS A 239 24.87 2.31 21.66
C LYS A 239 24.85 1.48 20.39
N ALA A 240 25.70 1.79 19.42
CA ALA A 240 25.78 1.04 18.17
C ALA A 240 26.21 -0.41 18.40
N LEU A 241 27.13 -0.67 19.33
CA LEU A 241 27.55 -2.03 19.71
C LEU A 241 26.44 -2.78 20.45
N ASP A 242 25.70 -2.11 21.34
CA ASP A 242 24.50 -2.66 21.99
C ASP A 242 23.44 -3.11 20.96
N LEU A 243 23.16 -2.27 19.96
CA LEU A 243 22.24 -2.59 18.86
C LEU A 243 22.74 -3.74 17.96
N LEU A 244 24.06 -3.82 17.76
CA LEU A 244 24.68 -4.88 16.95
C LEU A 244 24.61 -6.23 17.68
N GLY A 245 24.65 -6.22 19.03
CA GLY A 245 24.71 -7.40 19.87
C GLY A 245 26.03 -8.15 19.73
N GLU A 246 26.00 -9.48 19.84
CA GLU A 246 27.19 -10.31 19.72
C GLU A 246 27.93 -10.13 18.38
N ILE A 247 29.25 -10.14 18.43
CA ILE A 247 30.14 -9.97 17.27
C ILE A 247 31.11 -11.15 17.29
N ASP A 248 31.29 -11.81 16.14
CA ASP A 248 32.35 -12.79 15.96
C ASP A 248 33.58 -12.13 15.32
N PRO A 249 34.71 -12.01 16.04
CA PRO A 249 35.93 -11.43 15.50
C PRO A 249 36.53 -12.23 14.34
N HIS A 250 36.28 -13.54 14.27
CA HIS A 250 36.86 -14.42 13.24
C HIS A 250 36.18 -14.28 11.88
N THR A 251 34.92 -13.84 11.85
CA THR A 251 34.18 -13.55 10.61
C THR A 251 34.21 -12.07 10.24
N ARG A 252 34.96 -11.25 10.98
CA ARG A 252 35.00 -9.81 10.80
C ARG A 252 35.72 -9.44 9.51
N VAL A 253 35.01 -8.74 8.62
CA VAL A 253 35.57 -8.20 7.37
C VAL A 253 35.56 -6.67 7.43
N PRO A 254 36.72 -5.99 7.26
CA PRO A 254 36.77 -4.54 7.20
C PRO A 254 35.89 -3.97 6.08
N LEU A 255 35.19 -2.89 6.38
CA LEU A 255 34.47 -2.10 5.37
C LEU A 255 35.33 -0.92 4.96
N VAL A 256 35.69 -0.88 3.68
CA VAL A 256 36.39 0.26 3.08
C VAL A 256 35.33 1.20 2.50
N GLY A 257 35.33 2.44 2.97
CA GLY A 257 34.25 3.39 2.71
C GLY A 257 34.44 4.25 1.47
N ARG A 258 33.31 4.74 0.97
CA ARG A 258 33.13 5.95 0.15
C ARG A 258 32.18 6.82 0.96
N LEU A 259 32.70 7.80 1.71
CA LEU A 259 31.84 8.88 2.23
C LEU A 259 31.38 9.68 1.01
N GLU A 260 30.09 9.93 0.85
CA GLU A 260 29.55 10.47 -0.40
C GLU A 260 30.02 11.91 -0.72
N ALA A 261 30.70 12.59 0.20
CA ALA A 261 31.11 13.99 0.04
C ALA A 261 32.63 14.29 0.11
N ALA A 262 33.51 13.34 0.46
CA ALA A 262 34.93 13.65 0.68
C ALA A 262 35.90 12.72 -0.08
N GLU A 263 36.54 13.23 -1.14
CA GLU A 263 37.69 12.60 -1.83
C GLU A 263 38.81 12.19 -0.85
N SER A 264 38.92 12.87 0.29
CA SER A 264 39.96 12.66 1.31
C SER A 264 39.84 11.36 2.15
N THR A 265 38.73 10.62 2.02
CA THR A 265 38.49 9.36 2.75
C THR A 265 38.54 8.11 1.89
N TYR A 266 38.91 8.25 0.62
CA TYR A 266 39.03 7.14 -0.33
C TYR A 266 39.97 6.04 0.21
N GLY A 267 39.48 4.80 0.20
CA GLY A 267 40.28 3.63 0.60
C GLY A 267 40.45 3.43 2.11
N ARG A 268 39.78 4.22 2.96
CA ARG A 268 39.87 4.08 4.42
C ARG A 268 38.87 3.07 4.97
N THR A 269 39.28 2.33 6.01
CA THR A 269 38.39 1.45 6.76
C THR A 269 37.43 2.29 7.60
N VAL A 270 36.14 2.27 7.26
CA VAL A 270 35.08 3.02 7.95
C VAL A 270 34.27 2.14 8.90
N GLY A 271 34.57 0.85 8.98
CA GLY A 271 33.82 -0.06 9.83
C GLY A 271 34.10 -1.51 9.52
N PHE A 272 33.12 -2.38 9.77
CA PHE A 272 33.22 -3.81 9.52
C PHE A 272 31.87 -4.47 9.32
N THR A 273 31.92 -5.67 8.77
CA THR A 273 30.83 -6.64 8.81
C THR A 273 31.26 -7.88 9.58
N THR A 274 30.32 -8.62 10.15
CA THR A 274 30.56 -9.91 10.82
C THR A 274 29.33 -10.80 10.61
N ARG A 275 29.46 -12.10 10.86
CA ARG A 275 28.33 -13.02 10.93
C ARG A 275 28.37 -13.80 12.23
N VAL A 276 27.24 -13.85 12.93
CA VAL A 276 27.01 -14.68 14.11
C VAL A 276 25.79 -15.54 13.81
N ASP A 277 25.94 -16.86 13.89
CA ASP A 277 24.89 -17.84 13.57
C ASP A 277 24.19 -17.61 12.22
N GLY A 278 24.97 -17.22 11.21
CA GLY A 278 24.47 -16.92 9.86
C GLY A 278 23.80 -15.54 9.70
N VAL A 279 23.59 -14.80 10.78
CA VAL A 279 23.01 -13.45 10.75
C VAL A 279 24.09 -12.43 10.37
N TYR A 280 23.85 -11.70 9.27
CA TYR A 280 24.72 -10.60 8.83
C TYR A 280 24.61 -9.41 9.79
N LYS A 281 25.76 -8.84 10.16
CA LYS A 281 25.84 -7.66 11.02
C LYS A 281 26.83 -6.65 10.45
N GLN A 282 26.53 -5.37 10.57
CA GLN A 282 27.35 -4.28 10.05
C GLN A 282 27.43 -3.12 11.03
N PHE A 283 28.65 -2.58 11.16
CA PHE A 283 28.95 -1.33 11.83
C PHE A 283 29.72 -0.45 10.84
N ARG A 284 29.23 0.75 10.54
CA ARG A 284 29.88 1.68 9.61
C ARG A 284 29.78 3.11 10.11
N LEU A 285 30.89 3.82 10.12
CA LEU A 285 30.93 5.25 10.32
C LEU A 285 30.53 5.97 9.02
N ASP A 286 29.72 7.02 9.13
CA ASP A 286 29.27 7.84 8.00
C ASP A 286 29.05 9.31 8.43
N PHE A 287 28.93 10.16 7.41
CA PHE A 287 28.49 11.54 7.55
C PHE A 287 27.52 11.86 6.42
N ASP A 288 26.39 12.49 6.75
CA ASP A 288 25.50 13.09 5.76
C ASP A 288 24.91 14.41 6.28
N PRO A 289 24.45 15.32 5.41
CA PRO A 289 23.98 16.65 5.80
C PRO A 289 22.70 16.66 6.67
N GLU A 290 21.92 15.59 6.68
CA GLU A 290 20.64 15.50 7.40
C GLU A 290 20.86 14.97 8.83
N LYS A 291 21.70 13.94 8.98
CA LYS A 291 21.96 13.25 10.25
C LYS A 291 23.24 13.72 10.95
N GLY A 292 24.13 14.39 10.24
CA GLY A 292 25.48 14.72 10.70
C GLY A 292 26.36 13.47 10.81
N THR A 293 27.33 13.50 11.72
CA THR A 293 28.19 12.33 12.00
C THR A 293 27.40 11.22 12.69
N HIS A 294 27.38 10.03 12.11
CA HIS A 294 26.58 8.91 12.63
C HIS A 294 27.19 7.53 12.36
N ILE A 295 26.74 6.55 13.14
CA ILE A 295 27.10 5.14 12.98
C ILE A 295 25.90 4.40 12.39
N ASN A 296 26.09 3.84 11.20
CA ASN A 296 25.13 2.95 10.57
C ASN A 296 25.30 1.52 11.12
N VAL A 297 24.24 1.02 11.75
CA VAL A 297 24.14 -0.32 12.31
C VAL A 297 23.11 -1.10 11.51
N MET A 298 23.48 -2.31 11.05
CA MET A 298 22.55 -3.22 10.38
C MET A 298 22.64 -4.62 10.97
N VAL A 299 21.49 -5.24 11.22
CA VAL A 299 21.36 -6.65 11.63
C VAL A 299 20.38 -7.34 10.70
N GLY A 300 20.79 -8.46 10.10
CA GLY A 300 20.05 -9.18 9.05
C GLY A 300 20.35 -8.66 7.64
N LYS A 301 19.66 -9.21 6.64
CA LYS A 301 19.82 -8.86 5.22
C LYS A 301 18.47 -8.78 4.52
N GLY A 302 18.35 -7.90 3.52
CA GLY A 302 17.13 -7.76 2.74
C GLY A 302 16.03 -6.96 3.44
N ALA A 303 14.77 -7.27 3.15
CA ALA A 303 13.62 -6.51 3.63
C ALA A 303 13.37 -6.65 5.15
N SER A 304 13.88 -7.69 5.79
CA SER A 304 13.79 -7.91 7.24
C SER A 304 14.96 -7.35 8.04
N ALA A 305 15.94 -6.71 7.38
CA ALA A 305 17.11 -6.17 8.06
C ALA A 305 16.74 -4.99 8.96
N GLN A 306 17.09 -5.05 10.23
CA GLN A 306 16.98 -3.93 11.14
C GLN A 306 18.13 -2.95 10.89
N LYS A 307 17.81 -1.66 10.82
CA LYS A 307 18.75 -0.58 10.49
C LYS A 307 18.60 0.58 11.44
N TRP A 308 19.72 1.10 11.94
CA TRP A 308 19.77 2.28 12.78
C TRP A 308 20.86 3.23 12.30
N ALA A 309 20.58 4.52 12.41
CA ALA A 309 21.59 5.56 12.40
C ALA A 309 21.74 6.06 13.85
N VAL A 310 22.97 6.03 14.36
CA VAL A 310 23.31 6.47 15.72
C VAL A 310 24.14 7.75 15.63
N PRO A 311 23.50 8.92 15.60
CA PRO A 311 24.20 10.19 15.43
C PRO A 311 24.91 10.64 16.71
N TRP A 312 25.99 11.40 16.55
CA TRP A 312 26.63 12.13 17.63
C TRP A 312 26.96 13.56 17.22
N ARG A 313 27.17 14.45 18.21
CA ARG A 313 27.65 15.81 17.99
C ARG A 313 29.11 15.76 17.53
N GLY A 314 29.33 15.94 16.23
CA GLY A 314 30.66 16.04 15.61
C GLY A 314 30.55 16.63 14.21
N THR A 315 31.69 17.03 13.64
CA THR A 315 31.75 17.51 12.25
C THR A 315 32.34 16.46 11.31
N GLU A 316 32.17 16.66 10.00
CA GLU A 316 32.80 15.82 8.99
C GLU A 316 34.34 15.80 9.17
N GLU A 317 34.95 16.93 9.54
CA GLU A 317 36.39 16.99 9.81
C GLU A 317 36.82 16.13 11.01
N ASP A 318 35.99 16.07 12.05
CA ASP A 318 36.26 15.22 13.22
C ASP A 318 36.21 13.74 12.82
N LEU A 319 35.23 13.35 11.99
CA LEU A 319 35.14 12.01 11.43
C LEU A 319 36.37 11.67 10.57
N ILE A 320 36.79 12.59 9.71
CA ILE A 320 37.97 12.41 8.85
C ILE A 320 39.24 12.25 9.70
N LYS A 321 39.40 13.02 10.79
CA LYS A 321 40.54 12.86 11.72
C LYS A 321 40.53 11.49 12.38
N MET A 322 39.37 10.99 12.81
CA MET A 322 39.23 9.66 13.40
C MET A 322 39.62 8.55 12.41
N LEU A 323 39.23 8.67 11.14
CA LEU A 323 39.58 7.70 10.10
C LEU A 323 41.08 7.75 9.72
N LYS A 324 41.76 8.87 9.94
CA LYS A 324 43.21 9.02 9.72
C LYS A 324 44.07 8.47 10.86
N GLY A 325 43.57 8.46 12.10
CA GLY A 325 44.29 7.96 13.27
C GLY A 325 44.34 6.43 13.42
N ASN A 326 43.59 5.70 12.60
CA ASN A 326 43.42 4.24 12.67
C ASN A 326 44.22 3.46 11.59
N THR A 327 45.23 4.08 10.97
CA THR A 327 46.17 3.38 10.06
C THR A 327 47.45 2.92 10.74
#